data_AF-A0A7Z0QNQ9-F1
#
_entry.id   AF-A0A7Z0QNQ9-F1
#
_cell.length_a   1.000
_cell.length_b   1.000
_cell.length_c   1.000
_cell.angle_alpha   90.00
_cell.angle_beta   90.00
_cell.angle_gamma   90.00
#
_symmetry.space_group_name_H-M   'P 1'
#
loop_
_entity.id
_entity.type
_entity.pdbx_description
1 polymer ?
#
loop_
_entity_poly.entity_id
_entity_poly.type
_entity_poly.pdbx_seq_one_letter_code
_entity_poly.pdbx_strand_id
1 'polypeptide(L)'
;MSDPDDTKAGLRRLKLAMVDDLLKASDQGVLAQFTEDFGSAEANAKHMREAFEKTILLANKDRLHAARAGVSASRVPSPAPAIPIAEARARLRQVMAAHADDQTFTLAARKESELTDADVLDMLEAMRDLGLIE
;
A
#
# COMPACT_ATOMS: atom_id res chain seq x y z
N MET A 1 23.57 -51.64 -30.21
CA MET A 1 23.14 -51.19 -28.87
C MET A 1 24.39 -50.96 -28.05
N SER A 2 24.61 -49.75 -27.54
CA SER A 2 25.78 -49.47 -26.69
C SER A 2 25.62 -50.18 -25.35
N ASP A 3 26.70 -50.77 -24.84
CA ASP A 3 26.71 -51.42 -23.53
C ASP A 3 26.30 -50.38 -22.44
N PRO A 4 25.37 -50.71 -21.53
CA PRO A 4 25.00 -49.84 -20.42
C PRO A 4 26.20 -49.44 -19.54
N ASP A 5 27.24 -50.27 -19.44
CA ASP A 5 28.44 -49.93 -18.66
C ASP A 5 29.37 -48.96 -19.41
N ASP A 6 29.43 -49.04 -20.75
CA ASP A 6 30.12 -48.04 -21.59
C ASP A 6 29.45 -46.67 -21.49
N THR A 7 28.12 -46.66 -21.40
CA THR A 7 27.33 -45.43 -21.25
C THR A 7 27.60 -44.76 -19.91
N LYS A 8 27.64 -45.53 -18.81
CA LYS A 8 28.01 -45.02 -17.47
C LYS A 8 29.45 -44.50 -17.44
N ALA A 9 30.38 -45.20 -18.08
CA ALA A 9 31.77 -44.75 -18.19
C ALA A 9 31.90 -43.47 -19.03
N GLY A 10 31.10 -43.33 -20.09
CA GLY A 10 30.99 -42.10 -20.88
C GLY A 10 30.51 -40.91 -20.06
N LEU A 11 29.42 -41.07 -19.30
CA LEU A 11 28.87 -40.02 -18.44
C LEU A 11 29.85 -39.56 -17.35
N ARG A 12 30.61 -40.49 -16.77
CA ARG A 12 31.67 -40.14 -15.80
C ARG A 12 32.77 -39.29 -16.43
N ARG A 13 33.20 -39.63 -17.65
CA ARG A 13 34.21 -38.86 -18.40
C ARG A 13 33.70 -37.47 -18.77
N LEU A 14 32.44 -37.37 -19.23
CA LEU A 14 31.81 -36.08 -19.53
C LEU A 14 31.73 -35.20 -18.27
N LYS A 15 31.30 -35.75 -17.14
CA LYS A 15 31.25 -35.02 -15.88
C LYS A 15 32.63 -34.47 -15.48
N LEU A 16 33.68 -35.28 -15.60
CA LEU A 16 35.05 -34.86 -15.30
C LEU A 16 35.52 -33.75 -16.23
N ALA A 17 35.27 -33.88 -17.54
CA ALA A 17 35.62 -32.86 -18.53
C ALA A 17 34.89 -31.53 -18.25
N MET A 18 33.59 -31.56 -17.97
CA MET A 18 32.82 -30.35 -17.65
C MET A 18 33.31 -29.68 -16.36
N VAL A 19 33.71 -30.46 -15.36
CA VAL A 19 34.28 -29.91 -14.11
C VAL A 19 35.65 -29.29 -14.37
N ASP A 20 36.50 -29.94 -15.16
CA ASP A 20 37.83 -29.44 -15.49
C ASP A 20 37.74 -28.14 -16.32
N ASP A 21 36.83 -28.08 -17.29
CA ASP A 21 36.55 -26.87 -18.07
C ASP A 21 36.02 -25.73 -17.17
N LEU A 22 35.14 -26.03 -16.23
CA LEU A 22 34.63 -25.03 -15.27
C LEU A 22 35.74 -24.49 -14.37
N LEU A 23 36.65 -25.35 -13.90
CA LEU A 23 37.78 -24.95 -13.05
C LEU A 23 38.85 -24.17 -13.83
N LYS A 24 38.93 -24.36 -15.15
CA LYS A 24 39.83 -23.62 -16.05
C LYS A 24 39.23 -22.30 -16.54
N ALA A 25 37.92 -22.12 -16.42
CA ALA A 25 37.26 -20.89 -16.81
C ALA A 25 37.82 -19.73 -15.97
N SER A 26 38.23 -18.65 -16.65
CA SER A 26 38.64 -17.44 -15.96
C SER A 26 37.42 -16.67 -15.46
N ASP A 27 37.56 -15.93 -14.36
CA ASP A 27 36.49 -15.05 -13.86
C ASP A 27 35.97 -14.10 -14.94
N GLN A 28 36.86 -13.58 -15.79
CA GLN A 28 36.49 -12.74 -16.92
C GLN A 28 35.66 -13.49 -17.97
N GLY A 29 35.99 -14.75 -18.26
CA GLY A 29 35.23 -15.59 -19.18
C GLY A 29 33.83 -15.90 -18.63
N VAL A 30 33.73 -16.20 -17.34
CA VAL A 30 32.45 -16.44 -16.66
C VAL A 30 31.57 -15.18 -16.70
N LEU A 31 32.14 -13.99 -16.41
CA LEU A 31 31.42 -12.73 -16.46
C LEU A 31 31.00 -12.34 -17.88
N ALA A 32 31.83 -12.63 -18.88
CA ALA A 32 31.51 -12.39 -20.29
C ALA A 32 30.33 -13.28 -20.73
N GLN A 33 30.37 -14.57 -20.42
CA GLN A 33 29.29 -15.50 -20.72
C GLN A 33 27.99 -15.11 -20.01
N PHE A 34 28.05 -14.71 -18.74
CA PHE A 34 26.89 -14.21 -18.02
C PHE A 34 26.27 -12.97 -18.70
N THR A 35 27.12 -12.05 -19.18
CA THR A 35 26.68 -10.85 -19.88
C THR A 35 26.03 -11.17 -21.23
N GLU A 36 26.52 -12.19 -21.93
CA GLU A 36 25.95 -12.67 -23.19
C GLU A 36 24.60 -13.38 -22.98
N ASP A 37 24.53 -14.30 -22.01
CA ASP A 37 23.35 -15.12 -21.76
C ASP A 37 22.21 -14.35 -21.07
N PHE A 38 22.55 -13.45 -20.14
CA PHE A 38 21.59 -12.82 -19.24
C PHE A 38 21.68 -11.29 -19.21
N GLY A 39 22.61 -10.68 -19.94
CA GLY A 39 22.83 -9.23 -19.91
C GLY A 39 23.55 -8.76 -18.66
N SER A 40 23.49 -7.45 -18.38
CA SER A 40 24.15 -6.86 -17.22
C SER A 40 23.49 -7.30 -15.90
N ALA A 41 24.31 -7.84 -14.99
CA ALA A 41 23.87 -8.18 -13.63
C ALA A 41 23.24 -6.97 -12.91
N GLU A 42 23.81 -5.79 -13.12
CA GLU A 42 23.32 -4.56 -12.54
C GLU A 42 21.96 -4.14 -13.11
N ALA A 43 21.79 -4.29 -14.43
CA ALA A 43 20.51 -4.04 -15.08
C ALA A 43 19.42 -4.99 -14.57
N ASN A 44 19.75 -6.28 -14.41
CA ASN A 44 18.83 -7.28 -13.87
C ASN A 44 18.45 -6.99 -12.42
N ALA A 45 19.43 -6.65 -11.57
CA ALA A 45 19.19 -6.27 -10.19
C ALA A 45 18.30 -5.00 -10.09
N LYS A 46 18.56 -4.00 -10.94
CA LYS A 46 17.74 -2.79 -11.03
C LYS A 46 16.29 -3.12 -11.42
N HIS A 47 16.10 -3.93 -12.46
CA HIS A 47 14.78 -4.36 -12.92
C HIS A 47 14.00 -5.10 -11.82
N MET A 48 14.67 -5.99 -11.07
CA MET A 48 14.04 -6.67 -9.94
C MET A 48 13.61 -5.71 -8.84
N ARG A 49 14.47 -4.76 -8.45
CA ARG A 49 14.11 -3.75 -7.44
C ARG A 49 12.89 -2.93 -7.88
N GLU A 50 12.87 -2.49 -9.13
CA GLU A 50 11.73 -1.72 -9.67
C GLU A 50 10.42 -2.53 -9.67
N ALA A 51 10.49 -3.84 -9.97
CA ALA A 51 9.33 -4.72 -9.90
C ALA A 51 8.83 -4.93 -8.45
N PHE A 52 9.76 -5.05 -7.49
CA PHE A 52 9.44 -5.15 -6.06
C PHE A 52 8.79 -3.86 -5.54
N GLU A 53 9.34 -2.70 -5.87
CA GLU A 53 8.77 -1.40 -5.47
C GLU A 53 7.33 -1.24 -5.99
N LYS A 54 7.09 -1.59 -7.27
CA LYS A 54 5.74 -1.55 -7.86
C LYS A 54 4.75 -2.47 -7.14
N THR A 55 5.18 -3.67 -6.75
CA THR A 55 4.31 -4.62 -6.04
C THR A 55 4.02 -4.19 -4.61
N ILE A 56 4.99 -3.60 -3.91
CA ILE A 56 4.77 -2.98 -2.58
C ILE A 56 3.73 -1.86 -2.67
N LEU A 57 3.86 -0.98 -3.67
CA LEU A 57 2.90 0.11 -3.87
C LEU A 57 1.48 -0.41 -4.13
N LEU A 58 1.33 -1.44 -4.96
CA LEU A 58 0.03 -2.07 -5.21
C LEU A 58 -0.56 -2.70 -3.95
N ALA A 59 0.24 -3.46 -3.19
CA ALA A 59 -0.22 -4.08 -1.95
C ALA A 59 -0.65 -3.04 -0.91
N ASN A 60 0.08 -1.93 -0.80
CA ASN A 60 -0.28 -0.83 0.09
C ASN A 60 -1.58 -0.13 -0.36
N LYS A 61 -1.78 0.03 -1.66
CA LYS A 61 -3.03 0.56 -2.22
C LYS A 61 -4.22 -0.35 -1.89
N ASP A 62 -4.06 -1.67 -2.04
CA ASP A 62 -5.11 -2.64 -1.72
C ASP A 62 -5.45 -2.63 -0.22
N ARG A 63 -4.43 -2.55 0.65
CA ARG A 63 -4.63 -2.39 2.10
C ARG A 63 -5.40 -1.12 2.43
N LEU A 64 -5.07 0.00 1.78
CA LEU A 64 -5.80 1.26 1.98
C LEU A 64 -7.26 1.15 1.55
N HIS A 65 -7.54 0.52 0.40
CA HIS A 65 -8.91 0.29 -0.06
C HIS A 65 -9.68 -0.63 0.90
N ALA A 66 -9.07 -1.71 1.37
CA ALA A 66 -9.68 -2.60 2.34
C ALA A 66 -9.99 -1.88 3.66
N ALA A 67 -9.06 -1.05 4.16
CA ALA A 67 -9.28 -0.26 5.36
C ALA A 67 -10.43 0.74 5.18
N ARG A 68 -10.49 1.45 4.03
CA ARG A 68 -11.60 2.36 3.71
C ARG A 68 -12.94 1.63 3.68
N ALA A 69 -13.00 0.46 3.04
CA ALA A 69 -14.20 -0.36 3.01
C ALA A 69 -14.62 -0.81 4.42
N GLY A 70 -13.66 -1.22 5.25
CA GLY A 70 -13.90 -1.59 6.65
C GLY A 70 -14.44 -0.43 7.50
N VAL A 71 -13.89 0.78 7.34
CA VAL A 71 -14.39 1.99 8.01
C VAL A 71 -15.82 2.31 7.56
N SER A 72 -16.10 2.27 6.25
CA SER A 72 -17.46 2.50 5.75
C SER A 72 -18.46 1.44 6.23
N ALA A 73 -18.04 0.19 6.34
CA ALA A 73 -18.90 -0.90 6.82
C ALA A 73 -19.11 -0.87 8.34
N SER A 74 -18.13 -0.35 9.09
CA SER A 74 -18.20 -0.20 10.55
C SER A 74 -18.91 1.08 10.98
N ARG A 75 -19.15 2.03 10.04
CA ARG A 75 -20.01 3.19 10.29
C ARG A 75 -21.45 2.69 10.39
N VAL A 76 -21.84 2.26 11.59
CA VAL A 76 -23.24 2.06 11.95
C VAL A 76 -23.85 3.45 11.96
N PRO A 77 -24.80 3.78 11.05
CA PRO A 77 -25.51 5.03 11.13
C PRO A 77 -26.27 5.00 12.45
N SER A 78 -25.86 5.82 13.42
CA SER A 78 -26.69 6.05 14.58
C SER A 78 -27.91 6.81 14.07
N PRO A 79 -29.15 6.36 14.30
CA PRO A 79 -30.32 7.14 13.92
C PRO A 79 -30.32 8.40 14.79
N ALA A 80 -29.70 9.46 14.28
CA ALA A 80 -29.82 10.78 14.86
C ALA A 80 -31.30 11.18 14.76
N PRO A 81 -31.92 11.65 15.85
CA PRO A 81 -33.27 12.19 15.77
C PRO A 81 -33.28 13.29 14.70
N ALA A 82 -34.33 13.33 13.88
CA ALA A 82 -34.47 14.33 12.83
C ALA A 82 -34.61 15.73 13.48
N ILE A 83 -33.48 16.39 13.74
CA ILE A 83 -33.44 17.74 14.27
C ILE A 83 -33.77 18.69 13.11
N PRO A 84 -34.73 19.63 13.28
CA PRO A 84 -34.95 20.69 12.31
C PRO A 84 -33.65 21.45 12.03
N ILE A 85 -33.33 21.71 10.76
CA ILE A 85 -32.05 22.30 10.36
C ILE A 85 -31.73 23.65 11.06
N ALA A 86 -32.76 24.43 11.40
CA ALA A 86 -32.61 25.67 12.15
C ALA A 86 -32.07 25.43 13.57
N GLU A 87 -32.51 24.36 14.23
CA GLU A 87 -32.06 23.94 15.55
C GLU A 87 -30.65 23.33 15.46
N ALA A 88 -30.37 22.54 14.42
CA ALA A 88 -29.04 22.01 14.17
C ALA A 88 -28.00 23.14 14.02
N ARG A 89 -28.28 24.16 13.19
CA ARG A 89 -27.41 25.34 13.04
C ARG A 89 -27.28 26.13 14.35
N ALA A 90 -28.33 26.23 15.17
CA ALA A 90 -28.26 26.91 16.45
C ALA A 90 -27.35 26.15 17.46
N ARG A 91 -27.46 24.81 17.51
CA ARG A 91 -26.60 23.97 18.33
C ARG A 91 -25.14 24.06 17.90
N LEU A 92 -24.87 24.02 16.59
CA LEU A 92 -23.51 24.16 16.06
C LEU A 92 -22.87 25.49 16.51
N ARG A 93 -23.61 26.60 16.41
CA ARG A 93 -23.15 27.91 16.91
C ARG A 93 -22.83 27.90 18.38
N GLN A 94 -23.68 27.26 19.16
CA GLN A 94 -23.52 27.21 20.61
C GLN A 94 -22.24 26.45 21.00
N VAL A 95 -21.95 25.35 20.31
CA VAL A 95 -20.73 24.55 20.53
C VAL A 95 -19.49 25.31 20.06
N MET A 96 -19.56 25.94 18.88
CA MET A 96 -18.46 26.77 18.38
C MET A 96 -18.17 27.97 19.29
N ALA A 97 -19.20 28.58 19.87
CA ALA A 97 -19.05 29.65 20.85
C ALA A 97 -18.49 29.15 22.18
N ALA A 98 -18.92 27.98 22.66
CA ALA A 98 -18.43 27.37 23.90
C ALA A 98 -16.95 26.94 23.79
N HIS A 99 -16.49 26.63 22.58
CA HIS A 99 -15.10 26.24 22.30
C HIS A 99 -14.37 27.25 21.40
N ALA A 100 -14.70 28.54 21.48
CA ALA A 100 -14.15 29.58 20.61
C ALA A 100 -12.61 29.70 20.68
N ASP A 101 -12.04 29.39 21.84
CA ASP A 101 -10.59 29.44 22.08
C ASP A 101 -9.86 28.12 21.71
N ASP A 102 -10.61 27.08 21.34
CA ASP A 102 -10.05 25.78 21.00
C ASP A 102 -9.56 25.77 19.53
N GLN A 103 -8.25 25.58 19.38
CA GLN A 103 -7.57 25.56 18.06
C GLN A 103 -7.70 24.19 17.36
N THR A 104 -8.33 23.20 18.00
CA THR A 104 -8.54 21.88 17.39
C THR A 104 -9.62 21.89 16.30
N PHE A 105 -10.48 22.91 16.26
CA PHE A 105 -11.47 23.06 15.20
C PHE A 105 -10.85 23.58 13.90
N THR A 106 -11.03 22.83 12.82
CA THR A 106 -10.52 23.20 11.49
C THR A 106 -11.17 24.51 11.02
N LEU A 107 -10.43 25.27 10.21
CA LEU A 107 -10.83 26.60 9.71
C LEU A 107 -12.20 26.59 8.97
N ALA A 108 -12.60 25.42 8.44
CA ALA A 108 -13.91 25.19 7.81
C ALA A 108 -15.08 25.14 8.82
N ALA A 109 -14.86 24.63 10.04
CA ALA A 109 -15.87 24.62 11.10
C ALA A 109 -16.23 26.04 11.59
N ARG A 110 -15.29 27.00 11.46
CA ARG A 110 -15.48 28.40 11.86
C ARG A 110 -16.28 29.24 10.85
N LYS A 111 -16.56 28.73 9.64
CA LYS A 111 -17.33 29.41 8.60
C LYS A 111 -18.66 28.71 8.31
N GLU A 112 -19.56 28.71 9.28
CA GLU A 112 -20.90 28.10 9.16
C GLU A 112 -21.75 28.64 8.00
N SER A 113 -21.50 29.87 7.53
CA SER A 113 -22.27 30.51 6.47
C SER A 113 -22.04 29.92 5.08
N GLU A 114 -20.96 29.15 4.90
CA GLU A 114 -20.62 28.49 3.64
C GLU A 114 -20.99 26.99 3.64
N LEU A 115 -21.50 26.45 4.76
CA LEU A 115 -21.84 25.03 4.92
C LEU A 115 -23.26 24.71 4.43
N THR A 116 -23.38 23.63 3.64
CA THR A 116 -24.69 23.10 3.24
C THR A 116 -25.42 22.48 4.43
N ASP A 117 -26.73 22.29 4.31
CA ASP A 117 -27.52 21.67 5.39
C ASP A 117 -27.04 20.26 5.74
N ALA A 118 -26.53 19.51 4.74
CA ALA A 118 -25.92 18.19 4.95
C ALA A 118 -24.61 18.30 5.73
N ASP A 119 -23.75 19.26 5.39
CA ASP A 119 -22.47 19.46 6.08
C ASP A 119 -22.67 19.85 7.56
N VAL A 120 -23.72 20.61 7.87
CA VAL A 120 -24.05 20.98 9.26
C VAL A 120 -24.45 19.75 10.08
N LEU A 121 -25.24 18.84 9.51
CA LEU A 121 -25.66 17.62 10.18
C LEU A 121 -24.48 16.65 10.36
N ASP A 122 -23.66 16.47 9.33
CA ASP A 122 -22.45 15.64 9.38
C ASP A 122 -21.43 16.16 10.41
N MET A 123 -21.29 17.48 10.52
CA MET A 123 -20.39 18.09 11.51
C MET A 123 -20.89 17.88 12.94
N LEU A 124 -22.19 18.00 13.18
CA LEU A 124 -22.78 17.70 14.49
C LEU A 124 -22.64 16.22 14.85
N GLU A 125 -22.84 15.32 13.88
CA GLU A 125 -22.61 13.89 14.09
C GLU A 125 -21.14 13.62 14.45
N ALA A 126 -20.20 14.22 13.73
CA ALA A 126 -18.77 14.10 14.04
C ALA A 126 -18.41 14.68 15.43
N MET A 127 -19.02 15.80 15.84
CA MET A 127 -18.83 16.36 17.19
C MET A 127 -19.38 15.45 18.28
N ARG A 128 -20.49 14.77 18.01
CA ARG A 128 -21.08 13.78 18.92
C ARG A 128 -20.19 12.53 19.05
N ASP A 129 -19.68 12.03 17.93
CA ASP A 129 -18.74 10.91 17.90
C ASP A 129 -17.42 11.22 18.63
N LEU A 130 -17.01 12.49 18.62
CA LEU A 130 -15.86 12.99 19.39
C LEU A 130 -16.16 13.22 20.89
N GLY A 131 -17.42 13.08 21.32
CA GLY A 131 -17.85 13.29 22.70
C GLY A 131 -17.87 14.76 23.13
N LEU A 132 -17.90 15.69 22.17
CA LEU A 132 -17.96 17.14 22.43
C LEU A 132 -19.39 17.61 22.73
N ILE A 133 -20.38 16.84 22.28
CA ILE A 133 -21.81 17.06 22.51
C ILE A 133 -22.53 15.73 22.72
N GLU A 134 -23.62 15.74 23.51
CA GLU A 134 -24.45 14.56 23.83
C GLU A 134 -25.46 14.18 22.72
#